data_AF-A0A183S9P8-F1
#
_entry.id   AF-A0A183S9P8-F1
#
_cell.length_a   1.000
_cell.length_b   1.000
_cell.length_c   1.000
_cell.angle_alpha   90.00
_cell.angle_beta   90.00
_cell.angle_gamma   90.00
#
_symmetry.space_group_name_H-M   'P 1'
#
loop_
_entity.id
_entity.type
_entity.pdbx_description
1 polymer ?
#
loop_
_entity_poly.entity_id
_entity_poly.type
_entity_poly.pdbx_seq_one_letter_code
_entity_poly.pdbx_strand_id
1 'polypeptide(L)'
;MPCSFFQKGQRLVLSAEERRLLSRMGHKVPTMFPLSRSDERVIRAVRRKIRNKISAKASRARRQEYLQTLEMRIHRCHKENERLRSRVGELEKEKR
;
A
#
# COMPACT_ATOMS: atom_id res chain seq x y z
N MET A 1 -6.68 10.10 15.30
CA MET A 1 -7.00 11.54 15.27
C MET A 1 -8.14 11.73 16.24
N PRO A 2 -7.86 12.13 17.49
CA PRO A 2 -8.91 12.31 18.47
C PRO A 2 -9.86 13.40 17.94
N CYS A 3 -11.17 13.15 18.01
CA CYS A 3 -12.20 14.14 17.74
C CYS A 3 -12.22 15.14 18.91
N SER A 4 -11.16 15.94 19.04
CA SER A 4 -11.06 16.94 20.11
C SER A 4 -11.40 18.30 19.53
N PHE A 5 -12.65 18.74 19.78
CA PHE A 5 -13.13 20.12 19.79
C PHE A 5 -12.68 21.05 18.66
N PHE A 6 -13.34 20.95 17.49
CA PHE A 6 -13.30 22.03 16.51
C PHE A 6 -14.11 23.24 17.04
N GLN A 7 -13.46 24.38 17.26
CA GLN A 7 -14.13 25.61 17.69
C GLN A 7 -14.87 26.27 16.53
N LYS A 8 -16.04 26.86 16.81
CA LYS A 8 -16.83 27.66 15.86
C LYS A 8 -15.95 28.78 15.28
N GLY A 9 -15.89 28.91 13.95
CA GLY A 9 -15.02 29.89 13.29
C GLY A 9 -13.59 29.41 13.01
N GLN A 10 -13.25 28.15 13.30
CA GLN A 10 -11.99 27.56 12.82
C GLN A 10 -12.08 27.22 11.32
N ARG A 11 -10.95 27.33 10.60
CA ARG A 11 -10.87 26.96 9.17
C ARG A 11 -10.67 25.45 9.00
N LEU A 12 -11.41 24.85 8.09
CA LEU A 12 -11.23 23.46 7.67
C LEU A 12 -9.94 23.33 6.86
N VAL A 13 -8.98 22.57 7.39
CA VAL A 13 -7.73 22.24 6.69
C VAL A 13 -7.91 20.94 5.92
N LEU A 14 -7.84 21.05 4.59
CA LEU A 14 -7.82 19.92 3.67
C LEU A 14 -6.48 19.85 2.95
N SER A 15 -5.99 18.66 2.64
CA SER A 15 -4.88 18.47 1.71
C SER A 15 -5.34 18.68 0.26
N ALA A 16 -4.39 18.88 -0.66
CA ALA A 16 -4.70 18.98 -2.08
C ALA A 16 -5.33 17.69 -2.63
N GLU A 17 -5.00 16.52 -2.09
CA GLU A 17 -5.62 15.25 -2.48
C GLU A 17 -7.05 15.12 -1.94
N GLU A 18 -7.28 15.52 -0.68
CA GLU A 18 -8.63 15.54 -0.09
C GLU A 18 -9.56 16.47 -0.86
N ARG A 19 -9.12 17.70 -1.19
CA ARG A 19 -9.89 18.64 -2.02
C ARG A 19 -10.23 18.05 -3.39
N ARG A 20 -9.23 17.48 -4.08
CA ARG A 20 -9.44 16.87 -5.40
C ARG A 20 -10.44 15.72 -5.36
N LEU A 21 -10.38 14.87 -4.33
CA LEU A 21 -11.31 13.75 -4.21
C LEU A 21 -12.73 14.21 -3.85
N LEU A 22 -12.87 15.21 -2.99
CA LEU A 22 -14.16 15.84 -2.68
C LEU A 22 -14.81 16.43 -3.93
N SER A 23 -14.05 17.22 -4.71
CA SER A 23 -14.54 17.79 -5.97
C SER A 23 -14.93 16.72 -6.99
N ARG A 24 -14.14 15.64 -7.12
CA ARG A 24 -14.48 14.52 -7.99
C ARG A 24 -15.77 13.80 -7.58
N MET A 25 -16.05 13.74 -6.28
CA MET A 25 -17.28 13.17 -5.74
C MET A 25 -18.47 14.15 -5.78
N GLY A 26 -18.28 15.37 -6.28
CA GLY A 26 -19.33 16.39 -6.36
C GLY A 26 -19.67 17.05 -5.03
N HIS A 27 -18.87 16.83 -3.98
CA HIS A 27 -19.13 17.40 -2.67
C HIS A 27 -18.49 18.77 -2.51
N LYS A 28 -19.32 19.79 -2.23
CA LYS A 28 -18.88 21.13 -1.81
C LYS A 28 -18.98 21.20 -0.29
N VAL A 29 -17.84 21.29 0.39
CA VAL A 29 -17.77 21.31 1.85
C VAL A 29 -17.46 22.74 2.31
N PRO A 30 -18.10 23.25 3.39
CA PRO A 30 -17.77 24.55 3.96
C PRO A 30 -16.29 24.66 4.35
N THR A 31 -15.72 25.85 4.19
CA THR A 31 -14.32 26.14 4.54
C THR A 31 -14.13 26.44 6.03
N MET A 32 -15.22 26.60 6.80
CA MET A 32 -15.21 27.00 8.21
C MET A 32 -16.13 26.10 9.04
N PHE A 33 -15.80 25.91 10.32
CA PHE A 33 -16.62 25.20 11.29
C PHE A 33 -17.76 26.09 11.83
N PRO A 34 -18.91 25.50 12.22
CA PRO A 34 -19.19 24.07 12.34
C PRO A 34 -19.59 23.41 11.02
N LEU A 35 -19.21 22.14 10.85
CA LEU A 35 -19.62 21.32 9.71
C LEU A 35 -20.94 20.59 10.01
N SER A 36 -21.73 20.32 8.98
CA SER A 36 -22.88 19.43 9.12
C SER A 36 -22.43 17.99 9.40
N ARG A 37 -23.28 17.18 10.05
CA ARG A 37 -23.00 15.74 10.24
C ARG A 37 -22.72 15.02 8.92
N SER A 38 -23.37 15.44 7.83
CA SER A 38 -23.12 14.96 6.47
C SER A 38 -21.71 15.32 5.97
N ASP A 39 -21.29 16.58 6.14
CA ASP A 39 -19.97 17.03 5.70
C ASP A 39 -18.86 16.28 6.41
N GLU A 40 -18.98 16.11 7.73
CA GLU A 40 -18.01 15.31 8.49
C GLU A 40 -17.95 13.86 8.00
N ARG A 41 -19.09 13.24 7.70
CA ARG A 41 -19.15 11.86 7.17
C ARG A 41 -18.43 11.79 5.82
N VAL A 42 -18.65 12.76 4.94
CA VAL A 42 -18.00 12.84 3.63
C VAL A 42 -16.48 13.00 3.78
N ILE A 43 -16.00 13.93 4.60
CA ILE A 43 -14.57 14.12 4.86
C ILE A 43 -13.95 12.85 5.45
N ARG A 44 -14.62 12.19 6.41
CA ARG A 44 -14.17 10.91 6.98
C ARG A 44 -14.06 9.83 5.91
N ALA A 45 -15.03 9.74 5.01
CA ALA A 45 -15.02 8.78 3.90
C ALA A 45 -13.86 9.06 2.93
N VAL A 46 -13.62 10.31 2.55
CA VAL A 46 -12.50 10.74 1.71
C VAL A 46 -11.15 10.38 2.34
N ARG A 47 -10.95 10.74 3.61
CA ARG A 47 -9.76 10.38 4.38
C ARG A 47 -9.54 8.87 4.44
N ARG A 48 -10.61 8.09 4.63
CA ARG A 48 -10.56 6.63 4.62
C ARG A 48 -10.19 6.09 3.24
N LYS A 49 -10.75 6.61 2.15
CA LYS A 49 -10.40 6.22 0.78
C LYS A 49 -8.93 6.45 0.46
N ILE A 50 -8.37 7.60 0.86
CA ILE A 50 -6.95 7.91 0.69
C ILE A 50 -6.08 6.90 1.45
N ARG A 51 -6.36 6.67 2.75
CA ARG A 51 -5.62 5.66 3.52
C ARG A 51 -5.72 4.27 2.90
N ASN A 52 -6.91 3.86 2.44
CA ASN A 52 -7.08 2.56 1.80
C ASN A 52 -6.27 2.45 0.51
N LYS A 53 -6.24 3.49 -0.32
CA LYS A 53 -5.41 3.52 -1.54
C LYS A 53 -3.93 3.28 -1.22
N ILE A 54 -3.41 3.92 -0.17
CA ILE A 54 -2.03 3.75 0.28
C ILE A 54 -1.80 2.32 0.79
N SER A 55 -2.67 1.84 1.68
CA SER A 55 -2.55 0.50 2.26
C SER A 55 -2.66 -0.61 1.20
N ALA A 56 -3.56 -0.46 0.22
CA ALA A 56 -3.71 -1.40 -0.89
C ALA A 56 -2.45 -1.43 -1.77
N LYS A 57 -1.86 -0.26 -2.06
CA LYS A 57 -0.59 -0.19 -2.81
C LYS A 57 0.54 -0.89 -2.04
N ALA A 58 0.70 -0.59 -0.75
CA ALA A 58 1.71 -1.22 0.09
C ALA A 58 1.52 -2.74 0.22
N SER A 59 0.26 -3.20 0.32
CA SER A 59 -0.06 -4.63 0.36
C SER A 59 0.31 -5.34 -0.95
N ARG A 60 0.02 -4.72 -2.10
CA ARG A 60 0.43 -5.26 -3.41
C ARG A 60 1.94 -5.32 -3.54
N ALA A 61 2.65 -4.27 -3.12
CA ALA A 61 4.12 -4.23 -3.13
C ALA A 61 4.73 -5.36 -2.28
N ARG A 62 4.24 -5.57 -1.04
CA ARG A 62 4.71 -6.68 -0.19
C ARG A 62 4.48 -8.04 -0.81
N ARG A 63 3.34 -8.26 -1.46
CA ARG A 63 3.06 -9.52 -2.17
C ARG A 63 4.03 -9.72 -3.32
N GLN A 64 4.29 -8.68 -4.11
CA GLN A 64 5.24 -8.75 -5.22
C GLN A 64 6.66 -9.05 -4.73
N GLU A 65 7.13 -8.37 -3.69
CA GLU A 65 8.45 -8.59 -3.09
C GLU A 65 8.60 -10.02 -2.56
N TYR A 66 7.56 -10.55 -1.91
CA TYR A 66 7.55 -11.93 -1.44
C TYR A 66 7.69 -12.93 -2.60
N LEU A 67 6.93 -12.74 -3.69
CA LEU A 67 7.01 -13.59 -4.88
C LEU A 67 8.40 -13.51 -5.53
N GLN A 68 8.94 -12.31 -5.72
CA GLN A 68 10.28 -12.10 -6.27
C GLN A 68 11.35 -12.79 -5.41
N THR A 69 11.23 -12.70 -4.08
CA THR A 69 12.14 -13.38 -3.16
C THR A 69 12.05 -14.90 -3.29
N LEU A 70 10.84 -15.46 -3.44
CA LEU A 70 10.66 -16.90 -3.67
C LEU A 70 11.28 -17.33 -5.00
N GLU A 71 11.01 -16.60 -6.09
CA GLU A 71 11.57 -16.87 -7.41
C GLU A 71 13.11 -16.85 -7.38
N MET A 72 13.71 -15.86 -6.72
CA MET A 72 15.16 -15.79 -6.52
C MET A 72 15.71 -17.00 -5.75
N ARG A 73 15.01 -17.44 -4.70
CA ARG A 73 15.43 -18.61 -3.90
C ARG A 73 15.37 -19.90 -4.71
N ILE A 74 14.30 -20.09 -5.49
CA ILE A 74 14.15 -21.23 -6.39
C ILE A 74 15.27 -21.23 -7.43
N HIS A 75 15.51 -20.09 -8.08
CA HIS A 75 16.59 -19.96 -9.06
C HIS A 75 17.96 -20.30 -8.47
N ARG A 76 18.28 -19.78 -7.28
CA ARG A 76 19.53 -20.09 -6.58
C ARG A 76 19.64 -21.58 -6.25
N CYS A 77 18.57 -22.17 -5.73
CA CYS A 77 18.54 -23.60 -5.40
C CYS A 77 18.73 -24.46 -6.65
N HIS A 78 18.04 -24.13 -7.74
CA HIS A 78 18.16 -24.84 -9.02
C HIS A 78 19.59 -24.77 -9.55
N LYS A 79 20.19 -23.58 -9.60
CA LYS A 79 21.58 -23.40 -10.05
C LYS A 79 22.58 -24.21 -9.22
N GLU A 80 22.39 -24.24 -7.90
CA GLU A 80 23.24 -25.02 -7.01
C GLU A 80 23.03 -26.54 -7.20
N ASN A 81 21.78 -26.97 -7.40
CA ASN A 81 21.46 -28.38 -7.65
C ASN A 81 22.09 -28.87 -8.96
N GLU A 82 22.01 -28.08 -10.03
CA GLU A 82 22.69 -28.37 -11.30
C GLU A 82 24.20 -28.52 -11.10
N ARG A 83 24.84 -27.58 -10.38
CA ARG A 83 26.27 -27.65 -10.06
C ARG A 83 26.64 -28.93 -9.32
N LEU A 84 25.84 -29.31 -8.31
CA LEU A 84 26.06 -30.52 -7.53
C LEU A 84 25.85 -31.79 -8.37
N ARG A 85 24.83 -31.82 -9.22
CA ARG A 85 24.57 -32.95 -10.14
C ARG A 85 25.70 -33.15 -11.12
N SER A 86 26.20 -32.07 -11.73
CA SER A 86 27.38 -32.14 -12.60
C SER A 86 28.58 -32.70 -11.83
N ARG A 87 28.83 -32.23 -10.61
CA ARG A 87 29.94 -32.69 -9.79
C ARG A 87 29.83 -34.17 -9.41
N VAL A 88 28.63 -34.63 -9.05
CA VAL A 88 28.39 -36.06 -8.78
C VAL A 88 28.64 -36.89 -10.04
N GLY A 89 28.13 -36.46 -11.20
CA GLY A 89 28.33 -37.16 -12.46
C GLY A 89 29.80 -37.23 -12.91
N GLU A 90 30.62 -36.22 -12.61
CA GLU A 90 32.08 -36.27 -12.82
C GLU A 90 32.73 -37.33 -11.91
N LEU A 91 32.41 -37.29 -10.61
CA LEU A 91 32.99 -38.20 -9.60
C LEU A 91 32.59 -39.66 -9.84
N GLU A 92 31.36 -39.92 -10.31
CA GLU A 92 30.91 -41.26 -10.67
C GLU A 92 31.64 -41.83 -11.89
N LYS A 93 32.05 -40.97 -12.83
CA LYS A 93 32.86 -41.39 -13.99
C LYS A 93 34.30 -41.69 -13.60
N GLU A 94 34.88 -40.92 -12.68
CA GLU A 94 36.24 -41.16 -12.16
C GLU A 94 36.34 -42.48 -11.39
N LYS A 95 35.24 -42.94 -10.79
CA LYS A 95 35.18 -44.20 -10.03
C LYS A 95 34.87 -45.45 -10.88
N ARG A 96 34.69 -45.31 -12.20
CA ARG A 96 34.47 -46.40 -13.14
C ARG A 96 35.75 -46.76 -13.88
#